data_AF-A0A9Q0GWE9-F1
#
_entry.id   AF-A0A9Q0GWE9-F1
#
_cell.length_a   1.000
_cell.length_b   1.000
_cell.length_c   1.000
_cell.angle_alpha   90.00
_cell.angle_beta   90.00
_cell.angle_gamma   90.00
#
_symmetry.space_group_name_H-M   'P 1'
#
loop_
_entity.id
_entity.type
_entity.pdbx_description
1 polymer ?
#
loop_
_entity_poly.entity_id
_entity_poly.type
_entity_poly.pdbx_seq_one_letter_code
_entity_poly.pdbx_strand_id
1 'polypeptide(L)'
;MASMASMASPLTRRGNCVRNYGKGYNGRPSISRIVVSQQRHQQQPQPERSRSNDQVTRREIVLRSSEIAAIAAILNLSGKKPNYLGVQKNPPSLALCPATKNCISTSENVSDLTHYAPPWNYNPEARKKPISREEAMAELVQVIESVKPDKFTPRIVEKKDDYIRVEYESPILGFVDDVEFWFPPGKKSIVEYRSASRMGNFDFDVNRKRIKTLRLELEKKGWGSEGSF
;
A
#
# COMPACT_ATOMS: atom_id res chain seq x y z
N MET A 1 37.27 -56.04 16.17
CA MET A 1 37.30 -55.67 17.59
C MET A 1 36.46 -54.41 17.81
N ALA A 2 35.67 -54.45 18.89
CA ALA A 2 34.81 -53.46 19.57
C ALA A 2 35.18 -51.95 19.41
N SER A 3 34.33 -50.95 19.71
CA SER A 3 33.20 -50.86 20.65
C SER A 3 32.38 -49.61 20.36
N MET A 4 31.10 -49.63 20.78
CA MET A 4 30.27 -48.44 21.00
C MET A 4 30.80 -47.59 22.16
N ALA A 5 30.47 -46.29 22.16
CA ALA A 5 30.24 -45.50 23.39
C ALA A 5 29.37 -44.26 23.13
N SER A 6 28.35 -44.13 23.98
CA SER A 6 27.43 -43.03 24.23
C SER A 6 28.10 -41.87 24.98
N MET A 7 27.51 -40.65 24.99
CA MET A 7 27.14 -39.89 26.21
C MET A 7 26.83 -38.38 25.95
N ALA A 8 25.62 -38.01 26.39
CA ALA A 8 25.22 -36.84 27.19
C ALA A 8 25.41 -35.36 26.75
N SER A 9 24.31 -34.63 26.97
CA SER A 9 24.04 -33.18 26.84
C SER A 9 24.75 -32.27 27.85
N PRO A 10 24.73 -30.93 27.64
CA PRO A 10 24.81 -29.97 28.73
C PRO A 10 23.51 -29.18 28.97
N LEU A 11 23.26 -28.95 30.25
CA LEU A 11 22.22 -28.13 30.86
C LEU A 11 22.40 -26.63 30.57
N THR A 12 21.29 -25.90 30.43
CA THR A 12 21.24 -24.46 30.76
C THR A 12 20.01 -24.17 31.62
N ARG A 13 20.23 -23.34 32.64
CA ARG A 13 19.39 -23.13 33.82
C ARG A 13 18.85 -21.69 33.82
N ARG A 14 17.55 -21.57 34.10
CA ARG A 14 16.81 -20.48 34.78
C ARG A 14 16.68 -19.08 34.16
N GLY A 15 15.42 -18.63 34.14
CA GLY A 15 14.99 -17.23 34.21
C GLY A 15 13.47 -17.11 34.32
N ASN A 16 12.94 -17.09 35.55
CA ASN A 16 11.52 -16.92 35.88
C ASN A 16 11.00 -15.53 35.49
N CYS A 17 9.74 -15.44 35.06
CA CYS A 17 8.92 -14.25 35.29
C CYS A 17 7.51 -14.62 35.77
N VAL A 18 7.09 -13.90 36.79
CA VAL A 18 6.01 -14.18 37.75
C VAL A 18 4.66 -13.75 37.20
N ARG A 19 3.64 -14.60 37.34
CA ARG A 19 2.21 -14.24 37.20
C ARG A 19 1.71 -13.68 38.54
N ASN A 20 1.16 -12.46 38.53
CA ASN A 20 0.42 -11.94 39.67
C ASN A 20 -1.10 -12.02 39.41
N TYR A 21 -1.78 -12.64 40.37
CA TYR A 21 -3.22 -12.66 40.59
C TYR A 21 -3.65 -11.39 41.37
N GLY A 22 -4.85 -10.89 41.10
CA GLY A 22 -5.54 -9.91 41.94
C GLY A 22 -7.03 -10.26 42.06
N LYS A 23 -7.42 -10.78 43.23
CA LYS A 23 -8.79 -11.10 43.66
C LYS A 23 -9.57 -9.84 44.05
N GLY A 24 -10.88 -9.88 43.88
CA GLY A 24 -11.82 -8.86 44.36
C GLY A 24 -12.15 -8.97 45.85
N TYR A 25 -12.77 -7.90 46.38
CA TYR A 25 -13.46 -7.86 47.67
C TYR A 25 -14.65 -6.90 47.63
N ASN A 26 -15.78 -7.38 48.16
CA ASN A 26 -17.01 -6.65 48.48
C ASN A 26 -16.86 -5.86 49.79
N GLY A 27 -17.55 -4.72 49.92
CA GLY A 27 -17.80 -4.08 51.21
C GLY A 27 -18.45 -2.70 51.11
N ARG A 28 -19.78 -2.63 51.31
CA ARG A 28 -20.49 -1.41 51.76
C ARG A 28 -20.19 -1.20 53.25
N PRO A 29 -20.32 0.03 53.79
CA PRO A 29 -21.52 0.26 54.59
C PRO A 29 -22.07 1.71 54.64
N SER A 30 -23.30 1.77 55.16
CA SER A 30 -23.87 2.80 56.04
C SER A 30 -24.69 3.96 55.43
N ILE A 31 -25.94 4.01 55.91
CA ILE A 31 -27.01 4.96 55.66
C ILE A 31 -26.86 6.12 56.63
N SER A 32 -27.19 7.34 56.21
CA SER A 32 -27.58 8.41 57.14
C SER A 32 -28.73 9.23 56.59
N ARG A 33 -29.61 9.58 57.53
CA ARG A 33 -31.01 9.97 57.39
C ARG A 33 -31.23 11.31 56.69
N ILE A 34 -32.36 11.34 56.00
CA ILE A 34 -33.08 12.51 55.48
C ILE A 34 -33.40 13.50 56.62
N VAL A 35 -33.12 14.79 56.37
CA VAL A 35 -33.84 15.91 57.02
C VAL A 35 -34.53 16.69 55.90
N VAL A 36 -35.85 16.61 55.88
CA VAL A 36 -36.72 17.44 55.02
C VAL A 36 -36.82 18.82 55.65
N SER A 37 -36.35 19.85 54.95
CA SER A 37 -36.66 21.25 55.23
C SER A 37 -37.50 21.77 54.06
N GLN A 38 -38.80 21.96 54.30
CA GLN A 38 -39.68 22.69 53.40
C GLN A 38 -39.44 24.18 53.58
N GLN A 39 -38.91 24.85 52.56
CA GLN A 39 -39.11 26.28 52.36
C GLN A 39 -39.76 26.47 50.99
N ARG A 40 -41.09 26.60 51.00
CA ARG A 40 -41.81 27.29 49.93
C ARG A 40 -41.61 28.78 50.15
N HIS A 41 -41.02 29.48 49.20
CA HIS A 41 -41.71 30.57 48.52
C HIS A 41 -40.93 31.19 47.35
N GLN A 42 -41.74 31.57 46.35
CA GLN A 42 -41.55 32.52 45.26
C GLN A 42 -40.92 32.03 43.95
N GLN A 43 -41.84 31.74 43.01
CA GLN A 43 -41.62 31.68 41.57
C GLN A 43 -41.45 33.10 41.00
N GLN A 44 -40.41 33.30 40.19
CA GLN A 44 -40.45 34.14 38.98
C GLN A 44 -39.76 33.37 37.84
N PRO A 45 -40.31 33.37 36.62
CA PRO A 45 -39.87 32.48 35.54
C PRO A 45 -38.66 33.07 34.79
N GLN A 46 -37.70 32.22 34.43
CA GLN A 46 -36.63 32.53 33.48
C GLN A 46 -36.76 31.59 32.27
N PRO A 47 -36.52 32.08 31.04
CA PRO A 47 -36.96 31.42 29.81
C PRO A 47 -36.19 30.14 29.54
N GLU A 48 -36.89 29.17 28.96
CA GLU A 48 -36.34 27.89 28.51
C GLU A 48 -35.12 28.09 27.61
N ARG A 49 -34.01 27.47 28.02
CA ARG A 49 -32.83 27.29 27.18
C ARG A 49 -33.20 26.32 26.06
N SER A 50 -33.67 26.85 24.94
CA SER A 50 -33.86 26.05 23.73
C SER A 50 -32.51 25.45 23.31
N ARG A 51 -32.35 24.14 23.52
CA ARG A 51 -31.35 23.36 22.79
C ARG A 51 -31.72 23.48 21.31
N SER A 52 -30.97 24.25 20.53
CA SER A 52 -31.03 24.15 19.09
C SER A 52 -30.55 22.75 18.73
N ASN A 53 -31.52 21.87 18.49
CA ASN A 53 -31.28 20.62 17.82
C ASN A 53 -31.07 21.00 16.35
N ASP A 54 -29.84 21.41 15.99
CA ASP A 54 -29.46 21.63 14.60
C ASP A 54 -29.46 20.26 13.92
N GLN A 55 -30.67 19.81 13.57
CA GLN A 55 -30.89 18.76 12.61
C GLN A 55 -30.46 19.33 11.27
N VAL A 56 -29.15 19.22 10.99
CA VAL A 56 -28.57 19.56 9.70
C VAL A 56 -29.40 18.84 8.64
N THR A 57 -30.19 19.62 7.91
CA THR A 57 -31.17 19.04 6.98
C THR A 57 -30.41 18.35 5.86
N ARG A 58 -30.95 17.26 5.29
CA ARG A 58 -30.28 16.53 4.19
C ARG A 58 -29.86 17.43 3.03
N ARG A 59 -30.59 18.54 2.80
CA ARG A 59 -30.25 19.55 1.77
C ARG A 59 -29.01 20.36 2.11
N GLU A 60 -28.77 20.64 3.39
CA GLU A 60 -27.58 21.34 3.88
C GLU A 60 -26.33 20.45 3.83
N ILE A 61 -26.50 19.14 4.06
CA ILE A 61 -25.45 18.12 3.84
C ILE A 61 -25.10 18.03 2.34
N VAL A 62 -26.11 18.07 1.46
CA VAL A 62 -25.91 18.07 0.00
C VAL A 62 -25.23 19.35 -0.49
N LEU A 63 -25.57 20.51 0.08
CA LEU A 63 -24.93 21.79 -0.27
C LEU A 63 -23.47 21.85 0.22
N ARG A 64 -23.17 21.44 1.46
CA ARG A 64 -21.78 21.39 1.96
C ARG A 64 -20.91 20.31 1.30
N SER A 65 -21.50 19.21 0.83
CA SER A 65 -20.76 18.18 0.09
C SER A 65 -20.41 18.62 -1.34
N SER A 66 -21.23 19.49 -1.96
CA SER A 66 -20.93 20.05 -3.28
C SER A 66 -19.72 20.99 -3.27
N GLU A 67 -19.53 21.77 -2.19
CA GLU A 67 -18.35 22.62 -2.00
C GLU A 67 -17.08 21.78 -1.80
N ILE A 68 -17.15 20.70 -1.01
CA ILE A 68 -16.01 19.76 -0.85
C ILE A 68 -15.67 19.08 -2.18
N ALA A 69 -16.68 18.66 -2.95
CA ALA A 69 -16.47 18.04 -4.26
C ALA A 69 -15.86 19.03 -5.27
N ALA A 70 -16.28 20.29 -5.26
CA ALA A 70 -15.70 21.35 -6.09
C ALA A 70 -14.26 21.66 -5.68
N ILE A 71 -13.95 21.73 -4.38
CA ILE A 71 -12.58 21.94 -3.88
C ILE A 71 -11.67 20.76 -4.25
N ALA A 72 -12.15 19.52 -4.15
CA ALA A 72 -11.39 18.33 -4.54
C ALA A 72 -11.09 18.31 -6.06
N ALA A 73 -12.00 18.80 -6.90
CA ALA A 73 -11.80 18.89 -8.35
C ALA A 73 -10.77 19.94 -8.77
N ILE A 74 -10.50 20.95 -7.93
CA ILE A 74 -9.54 22.04 -8.21
C ILE A 74 -8.12 21.69 -7.75
N LEU A 75 -7.97 20.73 -6.84
CA LEU A 75 -6.65 20.29 -6.37
C LEU A 75 -6.04 19.28 -7.34
N ASN A 76 -5.14 19.77 -8.21
CA ASN A 76 -4.32 18.89 -9.05
C ASN A 76 -3.23 18.21 -8.20
N LEU A 77 -3.55 17.06 -7.62
CA LEU A 77 -2.65 16.28 -6.77
C LEU A 77 -1.71 15.35 -7.57
N SER A 78 -1.46 15.65 -8.86
CA SER A 78 -0.56 14.86 -9.72
C SER A 78 0.88 14.78 -9.19
N GLY A 79 1.33 15.81 -8.45
CA GLY A 79 2.71 15.90 -7.99
C GLY A 79 3.69 16.20 -9.14
N LYS A 80 4.93 16.56 -8.79
CA LYS A 80 5.98 16.82 -9.79
C LYS A 80 6.63 15.51 -10.22
N LYS A 81 6.86 15.33 -11.52
CA LYS A 81 7.64 14.20 -12.05
C LYS A 81 9.05 14.22 -11.43
N PRO A 82 9.49 13.12 -10.78
CA PRO A 82 10.85 13.03 -10.28
C PRO A 82 11.90 13.10 -11.41
N ASN A 83 13.04 13.71 -11.14
CA ASN A 83 14.13 13.87 -12.11
C ASN A 83 15.08 12.65 -12.18
N TYR A 84 14.98 11.73 -11.25
CA TYR A 84 15.81 10.53 -11.14
C TYR A 84 15.20 9.30 -11.84
N LEU A 85 14.07 9.44 -12.54
CA LEU A 85 13.46 8.33 -13.28
C LEU A 85 14.33 7.90 -14.46
N GLY A 86 14.20 6.63 -14.85
CA GLY A 86 14.98 5.97 -15.88
C GLY A 86 16.03 5.01 -15.32
N VAL A 87 16.77 4.40 -16.25
CA VAL A 87 17.86 3.47 -15.94
C VAL A 87 19.05 4.26 -15.40
N GLN A 88 19.43 3.96 -14.15
CA GLN A 88 20.62 4.49 -13.49
C GLN A 88 21.87 3.89 -14.13
N LYS A 89 23.01 4.58 -14.09
CA LYS A 89 24.21 4.15 -14.83
C LYS A 89 25.14 3.23 -14.04
N ASN A 90 25.18 3.32 -12.70
CA ASN A 90 26.21 2.71 -11.87
C ASN A 90 25.67 2.19 -10.52
N PRO A 91 25.42 0.87 -10.38
CA PRO A 91 25.26 -0.09 -11.47
C PRO A 91 24.01 0.20 -12.32
N PRO A 92 23.88 -0.39 -13.52
CA PRO A 92 22.64 -0.35 -14.28
C PRO A 92 21.47 -0.96 -13.51
N SER A 93 20.49 -0.13 -13.14
CA SER A 93 19.27 -0.54 -12.44
C SER A 93 18.18 0.52 -12.60
N LEU A 94 16.95 0.20 -12.22
CA LEU A 94 15.95 1.24 -11.98
C LEU A 94 16.28 2.03 -10.70
N ALA A 95 15.64 3.19 -10.55
CA ALA A 95 15.78 3.99 -9.34
C ALA A 95 15.30 3.22 -8.10
N LEU A 96 15.88 3.51 -6.95
CA LEU A 96 15.37 3.01 -5.68
C LEU A 96 14.06 3.71 -5.30
N CYS A 97 13.30 3.07 -4.43
CA CYS A 97 12.15 3.63 -3.80
C CYS A 97 12.55 4.73 -2.80
N PRO A 98 11.79 5.83 -2.75
CA PRO A 98 11.86 6.72 -1.59
C PRO A 98 11.43 5.95 -0.32
N ALA A 99 11.74 6.50 0.85
CA ALA A 99 11.38 5.89 2.14
C ALA A 99 9.86 5.81 2.42
N THR A 100 9.03 6.31 1.50
CA THR A 100 7.57 6.28 1.60
C THR A 100 7.02 4.94 1.12
N LYS A 101 5.96 4.44 1.79
CA LYS A 101 5.41 3.10 1.56
C LYS A 101 4.67 2.91 0.22
N ASN A 102 4.55 3.98 -0.57
CA ASN A 102 3.85 4.04 -1.85
C ASN A 102 4.79 3.80 -3.03
N CYS A 103 5.77 2.91 -2.85
CA CYS A 103 6.69 2.51 -3.90
C CYS A 103 7.03 1.03 -3.77
N ILE A 104 7.14 0.36 -4.91
CA ILE A 104 7.83 -0.93 -5.01
C ILE A 104 8.81 -0.92 -6.18
N SER A 105 9.92 -1.64 -6.05
CA SER A 105 10.94 -1.75 -7.08
C SER A 105 11.67 -3.08 -7.00
N THR A 106 12.03 -3.63 -8.16
CA THR A 106 12.85 -4.84 -8.27
C THR A 106 14.32 -4.59 -7.92
N SER A 107 14.75 -3.34 -7.92
CA SER A 107 16.13 -2.96 -7.58
C SER A 107 16.38 -2.82 -6.07
N GLU A 108 15.35 -2.99 -5.24
CA GLU A 108 15.46 -2.95 -3.78
C GLU A 108 16.13 -4.20 -3.19
N ASN A 109 16.57 -4.10 -1.94
CA ASN A 109 17.07 -5.24 -1.21
C ASN A 109 15.93 -6.25 -0.96
N VAL A 110 16.16 -7.54 -1.23
CA VAL A 110 15.20 -8.63 -1.00
C VAL A 110 14.68 -8.71 0.45
N SER A 111 15.41 -8.16 1.42
CA SER A 111 15.03 -8.11 2.83
C SER A 111 14.06 -6.96 3.14
N ASP A 112 13.93 -5.98 2.26
CA ASP A 112 12.94 -4.90 2.37
C ASP A 112 11.59 -5.38 1.83
N LEU A 113 10.82 -6.08 2.65
CA LEU A 113 9.50 -6.59 2.26
C LEU A 113 8.49 -5.48 1.91
N THR A 114 8.76 -4.23 2.31
CA THR A 114 7.87 -3.10 2.04
C THR A 114 7.99 -2.65 0.60
N HIS A 115 9.22 -2.48 0.11
CA HIS A 115 9.49 -1.94 -1.22
C HIS A 115 9.90 -3.03 -2.23
N TYR A 116 10.37 -4.20 -1.80
CA TYR A 116 10.92 -5.19 -2.71
C TYR A 116 9.88 -5.88 -3.61
N ALA A 117 10.32 -5.89 -4.86
CA ALA A 117 9.88 -6.48 -6.09
C ALA A 117 10.52 -7.79 -6.64
N PRO A 118 9.98 -9.03 -6.69
CA PRO A 118 10.57 -10.04 -7.56
C PRO A 118 10.43 -9.63 -9.05
N PRO A 119 11.50 -9.69 -9.85
CA PRO A 119 11.43 -9.40 -11.27
C PRO A 119 10.60 -10.46 -12.01
N TRP A 120 10.12 -10.10 -13.18
CA TRP A 120 9.41 -11.04 -14.05
C TRP A 120 10.34 -11.64 -15.07
N ASN A 121 10.06 -12.87 -15.47
CA ASN A 121 10.74 -13.58 -16.53
C ASN A 121 9.78 -13.80 -17.68
N TYR A 122 10.10 -13.28 -18.86
CA TYR A 122 9.25 -13.42 -20.05
C TYR A 122 9.50 -14.74 -20.80
N ASN A 123 10.57 -15.48 -20.47
CA ASN A 123 10.86 -16.82 -20.95
C ASN A 123 11.20 -17.78 -19.79
N PRO A 124 10.25 -18.04 -18.86
CA PRO A 124 10.47 -19.05 -17.83
C PRO A 124 10.58 -20.43 -18.47
N GLU A 125 11.19 -21.39 -17.76
CA GLU A 125 11.37 -22.77 -18.27
C GLU A 125 10.04 -23.43 -18.69
N ALA A 126 8.93 -23.08 -18.04
CA ALA A 126 7.60 -23.58 -18.35
C ALA A 126 7.02 -23.04 -19.68
N ARG A 127 7.59 -21.97 -20.26
CA ARG A 127 7.11 -21.37 -21.50
C ARG A 127 7.54 -22.22 -22.70
N LYS A 128 6.56 -22.78 -23.42
CA LYS A 128 6.80 -23.69 -24.56
C LYS A 128 7.55 -23.05 -25.73
N LYS A 129 7.28 -21.77 -26.01
CA LYS A 129 7.88 -21.02 -27.11
C LYS A 129 8.55 -19.77 -26.56
N PRO A 130 9.90 -19.73 -26.52
CA PRO A 130 10.63 -18.53 -26.17
C PRO A 130 10.30 -17.39 -27.13
N ILE A 131 10.28 -16.18 -26.61
CA ILE A 131 10.07 -14.94 -27.36
C ILE A 131 11.27 -14.01 -27.22
N SER A 132 11.43 -13.14 -28.21
CA SER A 132 12.41 -12.05 -28.18
C SER A 132 12.02 -10.98 -27.16
N ARG A 133 12.97 -10.11 -26.84
CA ARG A 133 12.75 -8.95 -25.94
C ARG A 133 11.73 -7.99 -26.55
N GLU A 134 11.77 -7.81 -27.86
CA GLU A 134 10.88 -6.95 -28.63
C GLU A 134 9.43 -7.48 -28.58
N GLU A 135 9.24 -8.79 -28.74
CA GLU A 135 7.93 -9.44 -28.58
C GLU A 135 7.42 -9.32 -27.13
N ALA A 136 8.30 -9.48 -26.14
CA ALA A 136 7.94 -9.33 -24.74
C ALA A 136 7.48 -7.90 -24.42
N MET A 137 8.17 -6.90 -24.95
CA MET A 137 7.75 -5.50 -24.83
C MET A 137 6.40 -5.25 -25.49
N ALA A 138 6.12 -5.85 -26.64
CA ALA A 138 4.82 -5.76 -27.29
C ALA A 138 3.71 -6.41 -26.45
N GLU A 139 3.95 -7.60 -25.89
CA GLU A 139 3.03 -8.27 -24.97
C GLU A 139 2.73 -7.42 -23.74
N LEU A 140 3.76 -6.79 -23.15
CA LEU A 140 3.63 -5.90 -22.01
C LEU A 140 2.79 -4.65 -22.33
N VAL A 141 3.07 -3.98 -23.46
CA VAL A 141 2.29 -2.81 -23.91
C VAL A 141 0.82 -3.19 -24.11
N GLN A 142 0.55 -4.33 -24.74
CA GLN A 142 -0.82 -4.81 -24.93
C GLN A 142 -1.55 -5.02 -23.58
N VAL A 143 -0.87 -5.61 -22.60
CA VAL A 143 -1.45 -5.80 -21.25
C VAL A 143 -1.71 -4.44 -20.59
N ILE A 144 -0.75 -3.51 -20.63
CA ILE A 144 -0.90 -2.17 -20.06
C ILE A 144 -2.11 -1.45 -20.66
N GLU A 145 -2.30 -1.51 -21.98
CA GLU A 145 -3.40 -0.82 -22.66
C GLU A 145 -4.77 -1.49 -22.40
N SER A 146 -4.79 -2.81 -22.24
CA SER A 146 -6.03 -3.58 -22.03
C SER A 146 -6.54 -3.55 -20.58
N VAL A 147 -5.64 -3.38 -19.60
CA VAL A 147 -5.96 -3.48 -18.18
C VAL A 147 -6.00 -2.09 -17.55
N LYS A 148 -7.04 -1.82 -16.76
CA LYS A 148 -7.15 -0.59 -15.96
C LYS A 148 -7.26 -0.94 -14.48
N PRO A 149 -6.13 -1.23 -13.80
CA PRO A 149 -6.12 -1.59 -12.39
C PRO A 149 -6.74 -0.45 -11.57
N ASP A 150 -7.71 -0.77 -10.71
CA ASP A 150 -8.39 0.19 -9.84
C ASP A 150 -9.00 1.41 -10.58
N LYS A 151 -9.36 1.23 -11.87
CA LYS A 151 -9.86 2.29 -12.77
C LYS A 151 -8.86 3.41 -13.06
N PHE A 152 -7.57 3.20 -12.78
CA PHE A 152 -6.53 4.11 -13.22
C PHE A 152 -6.39 4.06 -14.74
N THR A 153 -6.13 5.21 -15.34
CA THR A 153 -5.91 5.30 -16.78
C THR A 153 -4.41 5.24 -17.05
N PRO A 154 -3.91 4.20 -17.76
CA PRO A 154 -2.52 4.13 -18.16
C PRO A 154 -2.24 5.09 -19.33
N ARG A 155 -1.11 5.77 -19.28
CA ARG A 155 -0.58 6.60 -20.36
C ARG A 155 0.90 6.28 -20.56
N ILE A 156 1.24 5.63 -21.68
CA ILE A 156 2.64 5.39 -22.04
C ILE A 156 3.24 6.73 -22.45
N VAL A 157 4.20 7.21 -21.67
CA VAL A 157 4.80 8.54 -21.84
C VAL A 157 6.23 8.49 -22.37
N GLU A 158 6.85 7.32 -22.34
CA GLU A 158 8.19 7.09 -22.88
C GLU A 158 8.34 5.64 -23.28
N LYS A 159 8.84 5.41 -24.48
CA LYS A 159 9.17 4.09 -25.01
C LYS A 159 10.51 4.20 -25.72
N LYS A 160 11.48 3.45 -25.23
CA LYS A 160 12.82 3.25 -25.83
C LYS A 160 12.94 1.80 -26.26
N ASP A 161 14.12 1.43 -26.74
CA ASP A 161 14.38 0.07 -27.20
C ASP A 161 14.29 -0.95 -26.07
N ASP A 162 14.70 -0.62 -24.83
CA ASP A 162 14.77 -1.54 -23.68
C ASP A 162 13.98 -1.03 -22.45
N TYR A 163 13.26 0.08 -22.58
CA TYR A 163 12.64 0.78 -21.45
C TYR A 163 11.27 1.35 -21.82
N ILE A 164 10.32 1.21 -20.91
CA ILE A 164 8.96 1.75 -21.02
C ILE A 164 8.60 2.46 -19.72
N ARG A 165 8.09 3.69 -19.84
CA ARG A 165 7.50 4.42 -18.70
C ARG A 165 6.03 4.72 -18.97
N VAL A 166 5.23 4.45 -17.94
CA VAL A 166 3.78 4.60 -17.94
C VAL A 166 3.39 5.47 -16.76
N GLU A 167 2.53 6.45 -17.01
CA GLU A 167 1.87 7.22 -15.96
C GLU A 167 0.48 6.63 -15.74
N TYR A 168 0.18 6.26 -14.49
CA TYR A 168 -1.15 5.82 -14.07
C TYR A 168 -1.82 6.94 -13.29
N GLU A 169 -2.93 7.45 -13.82
CA GLU A 169 -3.67 8.56 -13.22
C GLU A 169 -4.94 8.06 -12.51
N SER A 170 -5.10 8.46 -11.25
CA SER A 170 -6.29 8.12 -10.46
C SER A 170 -7.51 8.92 -10.94
N PRO A 171 -8.71 8.31 -11.03
CA PRO A 171 -9.87 8.96 -11.64
C PRO A 171 -10.53 10.05 -10.77
N ILE A 172 -10.30 10.06 -9.44
CA ILE A 172 -11.04 10.93 -8.51
C ILE A 172 -10.19 12.09 -7.99
N LEU A 173 -8.92 11.82 -7.66
CA LEU A 173 -8.06 12.78 -6.97
C LEU A 173 -6.88 13.25 -7.84
N GLY A 174 -6.74 12.74 -9.07
CA GLY A 174 -5.68 13.14 -10.00
C GLY A 174 -4.26 12.76 -9.56
N PHE A 175 -4.10 11.85 -8.58
CA PHE A 175 -2.78 11.30 -8.25
C PHE A 175 -2.18 10.60 -9.45
N VAL A 176 -0.90 10.84 -9.70
CA VAL A 176 -0.13 10.19 -10.76
C VAL A 176 0.95 9.32 -10.15
N ASP A 177 0.97 8.08 -10.62
CA ASP A 177 2.00 7.10 -10.31
C ASP A 177 2.85 6.86 -11.56
N ASP A 178 4.18 6.88 -11.39
CA ASP A 178 5.11 6.50 -12.44
C ASP A 178 5.42 5.00 -12.31
N VAL A 179 5.20 4.27 -13.40
CA VAL A 179 5.57 2.85 -13.53
C VAL A 179 6.60 2.71 -14.63
N GLU A 180 7.73 2.11 -14.30
CA GLU A 180 8.88 1.93 -15.16
C GLU A 180 9.10 0.44 -15.37
N PHE A 181 9.34 0.04 -16.61
CA PHE A 181 9.73 -1.31 -16.98
C PHE A 181 11.04 -1.24 -17.75
N TRP A 182 12.01 -2.04 -17.34
CA TRP A 182 13.32 -2.10 -17.96
C TRP A 182 13.68 -3.54 -18.29
N PHE A 183 14.16 -3.74 -19.51
CA PHE A 183 14.58 -5.03 -20.05
C PHE A 183 16.11 -5.03 -20.13
N PRO A 184 16.81 -5.39 -19.03
CA PRO A 184 18.26 -5.32 -18.99
C PRO A 184 18.90 -6.16 -20.10
N PRO A 185 19.99 -5.68 -20.71
CA PRO A 185 20.73 -6.47 -21.68
C PRO A 185 21.36 -7.67 -20.99
N GLY A 186 21.36 -8.83 -21.67
CA GLY A 186 22.03 -10.02 -21.16
C GLY A 186 21.39 -11.31 -21.64
N LYS A 187 21.83 -12.42 -21.05
CA LYS A 187 21.31 -13.76 -21.35
C LYS A 187 20.01 -14.07 -20.61
N LYS A 188 19.72 -13.35 -19.53
CA LYS A 188 18.51 -13.57 -18.72
C LYS A 188 17.33 -12.88 -19.40
N SER A 189 16.19 -13.58 -19.48
CA SER A 189 14.95 -13.04 -20.03
C SER A 189 14.12 -12.34 -18.96
N ILE A 190 14.75 -11.41 -18.22
CA ILE A 190 14.12 -10.72 -17.09
C ILE A 190 13.59 -9.33 -17.47
N VAL A 191 12.56 -8.89 -16.76
CA VAL A 191 12.06 -7.53 -16.74
C VAL A 191 12.11 -7.02 -15.31
N GLU A 192 12.84 -5.93 -15.14
CA GLU A 192 12.84 -5.14 -13.91
C GLU A 192 11.75 -4.08 -13.98
N TYR A 193 11.20 -3.73 -12.83
CA TYR A 193 10.17 -2.72 -12.77
C TYR A 193 10.18 -1.94 -11.46
N ARG A 194 9.60 -0.74 -11.54
CA ARG A 194 9.36 0.15 -10.41
C ARG A 194 7.98 0.76 -10.55
N SER A 195 7.19 0.79 -9.49
CA SER A 195 5.89 1.46 -9.43
C SER A 195 5.88 2.38 -8.21
N ALA A 196 5.79 3.68 -8.44
CA ALA A 196 5.87 4.67 -7.37
C ALA A 196 4.92 5.86 -7.59
N SER A 197 4.25 6.27 -6.54
CA SER A 197 3.45 7.50 -6.56
C SER A 197 4.34 8.75 -6.49
N ARG A 198 3.96 9.83 -7.20
CA ARG A 198 4.69 11.12 -7.15
C ARG A 198 4.53 11.86 -5.83
N MET A 199 3.43 11.63 -5.13
CA MET A 199 3.07 12.31 -3.90
C MET A 199 2.28 11.37 -2.98
N GLY A 200 2.27 11.70 -1.69
CA GLY A 200 1.66 10.91 -0.63
C GLY A 200 2.68 10.05 0.09
N ASN A 201 2.35 9.64 1.32
CA ASN A 201 3.20 8.78 2.14
C ASN A 201 2.57 7.41 2.38
N PHE A 202 1.26 7.31 2.15
CA PHE A 202 0.49 6.10 2.37
C PHE A 202 -0.24 5.78 1.08
N ASP A 203 -0.03 4.56 0.63
CA ASP A 203 -0.79 3.96 -0.46
C ASP A 203 -1.47 2.72 0.12
N PHE A 204 -2.73 2.49 -0.21
CA PHE A 204 -3.47 1.28 0.16
C PHE A 204 -3.02 0.08 -0.67
N ASP A 205 -1.69 -0.07 -0.80
CA ASP A 205 -0.99 -1.01 -1.68
C ASP A 205 -1.43 -0.92 -3.16
N VAL A 206 -1.89 0.24 -3.66
CA VAL A 206 -2.33 0.40 -5.06
C VAL A 206 -1.20 0.07 -6.03
N ASN A 207 0.02 0.55 -5.77
CA ASN A 207 1.19 0.22 -6.59
C ASN A 207 1.45 -1.29 -6.65
N ARG A 208 1.36 -1.97 -5.51
CA ARG A 208 1.54 -3.44 -5.42
C ARG A 208 0.39 -4.19 -6.10
N LYS A 209 -0.86 -3.76 -5.92
CA LYS A 209 -2.05 -4.32 -6.58
C LYS A 209 -1.97 -4.17 -8.09
N ARG A 210 -1.50 -3.02 -8.58
CA ARG A 210 -1.27 -2.76 -10.00
C ARG A 210 -0.29 -3.75 -10.60
N ILE A 211 0.90 -3.85 -10.02
CA ILE A 211 1.93 -4.81 -10.47
C ILE A 211 1.39 -6.24 -10.40
N LYS A 212 0.68 -6.63 -9.33
CA LYS A 212 0.05 -7.94 -9.23
C LYS A 212 -0.96 -8.19 -10.35
N THR A 213 -1.79 -7.21 -10.69
CA THR A 213 -2.80 -7.34 -11.75
C THR A 213 -2.13 -7.52 -13.12
N LEU A 214 -1.12 -6.70 -13.42
CA LEU A 214 -0.34 -6.81 -14.66
C LEU A 214 0.36 -8.18 -14.75
N ARG A 215 0.96 -8.65 -13.65
CA ARG A 215 1.59 -9.97 -13.57
C ARG A 215 0.61 -11.08 -13.95
N LEU A 216 -0.59 -11.08 -13.39
CA LEU A 216 -1.59 -12.13 -13.65
C LEU A 216 -2.00 -12.18 -15.14
N GLU A 217 -2.09 -11.03 -15.81
CA GLU A 217 -2.39 -10.98 -17.25
C GLU A 217 -1.20 -11.41 -18.11
N LEU A 218 0.02 -11.09 -17.69
CA LEU A 218 1.25 -11.57 -18.35
C LEU A 218 1.47 -13.08 -18.17
N GLU A 219 1.10 -13.63 -17.01
CA GLU A 219 1.16 -15.08 -16.76
C GLU A 219 0.26 -15.86 -17.72
N LYS A 220 -0.90 -15.31 -18.11
CA LYS A 220 -1.75 -15.89 -19.17
C LYS A 220 -1.05 -15.94 -20.52
N LYS A 221 -0.06 -15.06 -20.75
CA LYS A 221 0.80 -15.03 -21.95
C LYS A 221 2.05 -15.90 -21.81
N GLY A 222 2.24 -16.57 -20.67
CA GLY A 222 3.37 -17.48 -20.43
C GLY A 222 4.57 -16.83 -19.75
N TRP A 223 4.40 -15.63 -19.17
CA TRP A 223 5.40 -15.04 -18.28
C TRP A 223 5.41 -15.74 -16.92
N GLY A 224 6.49 -15.58 -16.17
CA GLY A 224 6.63 -16.05 -14.80
C GLY A 224 7.22 -14.98 -13.88
N SER A 225 7.09 -15.19 -12.58
CA SER A 225 7.76 -14.38 -11.56
C SER A 225 8.93 -15.18 -11.00
N GLU A 226 10.10 -14.55 -10.83
CA GLU A 226 11.29 -15.20 -10.25
C GLU A 226 11.15 -15.44 -8.72
N GLY A 227 10.10 -14.89 -8.11
CA GLY A 227 9.73 -15.12 -6.72
C GLY A 227 8.29 -14.74 -6.43
N SER A 228 7.83 -15.06 -5.22
CA SER A 228 6.55 -14.60 -4.70
C SER A 228 6.72 -13.30 -3.91
N PHE A 229 5.68 -12.47 -3.96
CA PHE A 229 5.46 -11.38 -3.02
C PHE A 229 4.66 -11.85 -1.82
#